data_AF-A0A357TFD3-F1
#
_entry.id   AF-A0A357TFD3-F1
#
_cell.length_a   1.000
_cell.length_b   1.000
_cell.length_c   1.000
_cell.angle_alpha   90.00
_cell.angle_beta   90.00
_cell.angle_gamma   90.00
#
_symmetry.space_group_name_H-M   'P 1'
#
loop_
_entity.id
_entity.type
_entity.pdbx_description
1 polymer ?
#
loop_
_entity_poly.entity_id
_entity_poly.type
_entity_poly.pdbx_seq_one_letter_code
_entity_poly.pdbx_strand_id
1 'polypeptide(L)'
;TVMGSGCVSIKRGTTKDGKIIVTGKWKDGRTGIFREGKGYGGTAKCESGEQKVGSYEGYAPLVEAVVRFFKSGRSPIDARETLEIYAFMQAADESKAANGREVPLKLDWE
;
A
#
# COMPACT_ATOMS: atom_id res chain seq x y z
N THR A 1 0.07 8.80 -0.71
CA THR A 1 0.47 7.74 -1.69
C THR A 1 -0.44 7.81 -2.93
N VAL A 2 -0.22 7.03 -4.00
CA VAL A 2 -1.15 7.04 -5.17
C VAL A 2 -2.56 6.59 -4.80
N MET A 3 -2.68 5.64 -3.85
CA MET A 3 -3.98 5.10 -3.43
C MET A 3 -4.57 5.83 -2.21
N GLY A 4 -3.77 6.55 -1.43
CA GLY A 4 -4.21 7.14 -0.16
C GLY A 4 -4.74 6.10 0.83
N SER A 5 -5.40 6.59 1.88
CA SER A 5 -6.15 5.79 2.85
C SER A 5 -7.49 5.29 2.30
N GLY A 6 -8.21 4.47 3.07
CA GLY A 6 -9.58 4.03 2.79
C GLY A 6 -9.71 2.63 2.17
N CYS A 7 -8.69 1.79 2.30
CA CYS A 7 -8.80 0.38 1.92
C CYS A 7 -9.80 -0.33 2.85
N VAL A 8 -10.59 -1.26 2.31
CA VAL A 8 -11.65 -1.96 3.06
C VAL A 8 -11.48 -3.45 3.15
N SER A 9 -10.80 -4.06 2.20
CA SER A 9 -10.57 -5.51 2.22
C SER A 9 -9.30 -5.88 1.49
N ILE A 10 -8.68 -6.94 1.97
CA ILE A 10 -7.40 -7.46 1.49
C ILE A 10 -7.54 -8.93 1.17
N LYS A 11 -6.93 -9.35 0.06
CA LYS A 11 -6.75 -10.75 -0.28
C LYS A 11 -5.29 -10.99 -0.68
N ARG A 12 -4.63 -11.91 0.03
CA ARG A 12 -3.30 -12.40 -0.32
C ARG A 12 -3.39 -13.76 -0.99
N GLY A 13 -2.57 -13.97 -2.00
CA GLY A 13 -2.41 -15.25 -2.67
C GLY A 13 -1.01 -15.41 -3.23
N THR A 14 -0.87 -16.37 -4.12
CA THR A 14 0.36 -16.61 -4.89
C THR A 14 0.09 -16.49 -6.38
N THR A 15 1.09 -16.00 -7.11
CA THR A 15 1.12 -16.06 -8.57
C THR A 15 1.40 -17.50 -9.03
N LYS A 16 1.26 -17.78 -10.34
CA LYS A 16 1.54 -19.10 -10.92
C LYS A 16 2.99 -19.56 -10.67
N ASP A 17 3.92 -18.62 -10.61
CA ASP A 17 5.34 -18.84 -10.31
C ASP A 17 5.65 -18.78 -8.80
N GLY A 18 4.64 -18.81 -7.93
CA GLY A 18 4.79 -18.96 -6.48
C GLY A 18 5.11 -17.67 -5.70
N LYS A 19 5.14 -16.52 -6.36
CA LYS A 19 5.42 -15.22 -5.71
C LYS A 19 4.20 -14.65 -5.01
N ILE A 20 4.42 -13.72 -4.08
CA ILE A 20 3.34 -13.06 -3.35
C ILE A 20 2.54 -12.13 -4.28
N ILE A 21 1.21 -12.20 -4.21
CA ILE A 21 0.28 -11.21 -4.75
C ILE A 21 -0.70 -10.79 -3.67
N VAL A 22 -0.91 -9.48 -3.51
CA VAL A 22 -1.88 -8.92 -2.56
C VAL A 22 -2.78 -7.96 -3.31
N THR A 23 -4.10 -8.14 -3.18
CA THR A 23 -5.13 -7.27 -3.76
C THR A 23 -5.87 -6.56 -2.64
N GLY A 24 -5.89 -5.23 -2.69
CA GLY A 24 -6.69 -4.40 -1.81
C GLY A 24 -7.82 -3.69 -2.56
N LYS A 25 -8.97 -3.52 -1.93
CA LYS A 25 -10.12 -2.79 -2.48
C LYS A 25 -10.43 -1.56 -1.64
N TRP A 26 -10.81 -0.47 -2.28
CA TRP A 26 -11.24 0.78 -1.65
C TRP A 26 -12.75 0.96 -1.83
N LYS A 27 -13.38 1.75 -0.95
CA LYS A 27 -14.86 2.00 -0.97
C LYS A 27 -15.35 2.61 -2.28
N ASP A 28 -14.51 3.40 -2.94
CA ASP A 28 -14.81 4.08 -4.20
C ASP A 28 -14.60 3.21 -5.44
N GLY A 29 -14.40 1.90 -5.25
CA GLY A 29 -14.22 0.94 -6.34
C GLY A 29 -12.79 0.82 -6.86
N ARG A 30 -11.85 1.64 -6.36
CA ARG A 30 -10.43 1.48 -6.73
C ARG A 30 -9.86 0.16 -6.20
N THR A 31 -8.95 -0.42 -6.96
CA THR A 31 -8.27 -1.68 -6.64
C THR A 31 -6.76 -1.50 -6.72
N GLY A 32 -6.06 -1.85 -5.64
CA GLY A 32 -4.59 -1.87 -5.59
C GLY A 32 -4.08 -3.30 -5.66
N ILE A 33 -3.02 -3.54 -6.46
CA ILE A 33 -2.38 -4.87 -6.55
C ILE A 33 -0.89 -4.72 -6.30
N PHE A 34 -0.41 -5.32 -5.21
CA PHE A 34 1.01 -5.55 -4.97
C PHE A 34 1.41 -6.92 -5.52
N ARG A 35 2.54 -6.97 -6.24
CA ARG A 35 3.16 -8.22 -6.70
C ARG A 35 4.63 -8.20 -6.33
N GLU A 36 5.09 -9.27 -5.71
CA GLU A 36 6.51 -9.49 -5.50
C GLU A 36 7.22 -9.62 -6.85
N GLY A 37 8.35 -8.93 -6.98
CA GLY A 37 9.13 -8.85 -8.22
C GLY A 37 10.50 -8.24 -7.99
N LYS A 38 11.28 -8.11 -9.07
CA LYS A 38 12.57 -7.42 -9.04
C LYS A 38 12.38 -5.93 -9.31
N GLY A 39 13.03 -5.09 -8.50
CA GLY A 39 12.98 -3.63 -8.63
C GLY A 39 11.74 -3.00 -8.01
N TYR A 40 11.62 -1.68 -8.18
CA TYR A 40 10.53 -0.87 -7.64
C TYR A 40 9.79 -0.17 -8.77
N GLY A 41 8.46 -0.18 -8.72
CA GLY A 41 7.62 0.55 -9.66
C GLY A 41 6.18 0.10 -9.61
N GLY A 42 5.35 0.75 -10.42
CA GLY A 42 3.95 0.38 -10.58
C GLY A 42 3.33 1.05 -11.81
N THR A 43 2.08 0.69 -12.09
CA THR A 43 1.27 1.32 -13.14
C THR A 43 -0.06 1.70 -12.53
N ALA A 44 -0.44 2.96 -12.68
CA ALA A 44 -1.77 3.46 -12.38
C ALA A 44 -2.59 3.40 -13.67
N LYS A 45 -3.76 2.76 -13.61
CA LYS A 45 -4.71 2.72 -14.73
C LYS A 45 -5.90 3.60 -14.36
N CYS A 46 -6.15 4.61 -15.18
CA CYS A 46 -7.21 5.60 -15.00
C CYS A 46 -8.05 5.68 -16.27
N GLU A 47 -9.17 6.40 -16.21
CA GLU A 47 -10.04 6.64 -17.38
C GLU A 47 -9.27 7.30 -18.54
N SER A 48 -8.30 8.15 -18.23
CA SER A 48 -7.45 8.84 -19.20
C SER A 48 -6.28 7.99 -19.72
N GLY A 49 -6.17 6.72 -19.32
CA GLY A 49 -5.10 5.80 -19.74
C GLY A 49 -4.20 5.32 -18.61
N GLU A 50 -3.05 4.75 -18.98
CA GLU A 50 -2.08 4.17 -18.05
C GLU A 50 -0.87 5.08 -17.84
N GLN A 51 -0.42 5.20 -16.59
CA GLN A 51 0.75 5.98 -16.21
C GLN A 51 1.67 5.18 -15.31
N LYS A 52 2.99 5.37 -15.44
CA LYS A 52 3.95 4.78 -14.49
C LYS A 52 3.82 5.48 -13.14
N VAL A 53 3.71 4.69 -12.08
CA VAL A 53 3.87 5.16 -10.70
C VAL A 53 5.37 5.32 -10.45
N GLY A 54 5.75 6.40 -9.78
CA GLY A 54 7.12 6.93 -9.67
C GLY A 54 8.23 5.90 -9.43
N SER A 55 9.46 6.30 -9.75
CA SER A 55 10.66 5.49 -9.61
C SER A 55 11.28 5.59 -8.21
N TYR A 56 12.17 4.64 -7.90
CA TYR A 56 13.08 4.78 -6.77
C TYR A 56 14.15 5.83 -7.07
N GLU A 57 14.05 7.00 -6.42
CA GLU A 57 14.98 8.14 -6.59
C GLU A 57 16.16 8.11 -5.61
N GLY A 58 16.37 6.99 -4.91
CA GLY A 58 17.35 6.88 -3.84
C GLY A 58 16.84 7.42 -2.49
N TYR A 59 17.75 7.52 -1.52
CA TYR A 59 17.40 7.94 -0.15
C TYR A 59 17.37 9.45 0.05
N ALA A 60 17.90 10.26 -0.88
CA ALA A 60 18.00 11.71 -0.69
C ALA A 60 16.64 12.39 -0.39
N PRO A 61 15.54 12.08 -1.12
CA PRO A 61 14.23 12.67 -0.81
C PRO A 61 13.69 12.27 0.57
N LEU A 62 13.97 11.03 1.01
CA LEU A 62 13.60 10.56 2.35
C LEU A 62 14.34 11.36 3.42
N VAL A 63 15.66 11.49 3.29
CA VAL A 63 16.47 12.24 4.26
C VAL A 63 16.03 13.70 4.31
N GLU A 64 15.70 14.31 3.17
CA GLU A 64 15.18 15.67 3.11
C GLU A 64 13.86 15.82 3.88
N ALA A 65 12.92 14.88 3.72
CA ALA A 65 11.66 14.85 4.45
C ALA A 65 11.88 14.68 5.97
N VAL A 66 12.82 13.82 6.36
CA VAL A 66 13.21 13.60 7.77
C VAL A 66 13.78 14.89 8.38
N VAL A 67 14.70 15.58 7.69
CA VAL A 67 15.26 16.84 8.18
C VAL A 67 14.18 17.91 8.32
N ARG A 68 13.25 18.02 7.36
CA ARG A 68 12.11 18.94 7.46
C ARG A 68 11.20 18.63 8.65
N PHE A 69 10.94 17.35 8.91
CA PHE A 69 10.20 16.92 10.10
C PHE A 69 10.88 17.38 11.39
N PHE A 70 12.17 17.09 11.56
CA PHE A 70 12.90 17.49 12.77
C PHE A 70 12.97 19.01 12.98
N LYS A 71 13.05 19.80 11.90
CA LYS A 71 13.07 21.26 11.98
C LYS A 71 11.71 21.87 12.29
N SER A 72 10.64 21.32 11.74
CA SER A 72 9.30 21.90 11.83
C SER A 72 8.40 21.28 12.90
N GLY A 73 8.73 20.07 13.36
CA GLY A 73 7.86 19.24 14.19
C GLY A 73 6.61 18.70 13.46
N ARG A 74 6.44 18.98 12.17
CA ARG A 74 5.26 18.58 11.38
C ARG A 74 5.58 17.38 10.51
N SER A 75 4.91 16.26 10.77
CA SER A 75 5.08 15.05 9.97
C SER A 75 4.71 15.31 8.51
N PRO A 76 5.51 14.84 7.54
CA PRO A 76 5.16 14.92 6.12
C PRO A 76 4.09 13.90 5.71
N ILE A 77 3.73 12.98 6.62
CA ILE A 77 2.75 11.91 6.40
C ILE A 77 1.74 11.96 7.55
N ASP A 78 0.46 11.81 7.23
CA ASP A 78 -0.60 11.69 8.23
C ASP A 78 -0.46 10.37 9.02
N ALA A 79 -0.66 10.43 10.35
CA ALA A 79 -0.54 9.25 11.20
C ALA A 79 -1.51 8.13 10.79
N ARG A 80 -2.71 8.49 10.31
CA ARG A 80 -3.73 7.55 9.83
C ARG A 80 -3.23 6.77 8.61
N GLU A 81 -2.57 7.43 7.65
CA GLU A 81 -1.99 6.72 6.50
C GLU A 81 -0.97 5.67 6.96
N THR A 82 -0.15 6.01 7.95
CA THR A 82 0.84 5.07 8.51
C THR A 82 0.16 3.86 9.17
N LEU A 83 -0.85 4.09 10.00
CA LEU A 83 -1.59 3.02 10.69
C LEU A 83 -2.31 2.10 9.70
N GLU A 84 -2.95 2.67 8.67
CA GLU A 84 -3.64 1.87 7.64
C GLU A 84 -2.68 1.00 6.82
N ILE A 85 -1.43 1.44 6.59
CA ILE A 85 -0.40 0.60 5.96
C ILE A 85 -0.11 -0.64 6.84
N TYR A 86 0.00 -0.47 8.17
CA TYR A 86 0.19 -1.60 9.07
C TYR A 86 -1.01 -2.54 9.11
N ALA A 87 -2.24 -2.01 9.20
CA ALA A 87 -3.44 -2.84 9.11
C ALA A 87 -3.54 -3.57 7.76
N PHE A 88 -3.12 -2.95 6.66
CA PHE A 88 -3.10 -3.59 5.34
C PHE A 88 -2.16 -4.80 5.36
N MET A 89 -0.96 -4.65 5.91
CA MET A 89 0.02 -5.74 6.02
C MET A 89 -0.50 -6.85 6.95
N GLN A 90 -1.10 -6.49 8.07
CA GLN A 90 -1.72 -7.45 8.99
C GLN A 90 -2.85 -8.23 8.32
N ALA A 91 -3.79 -7.56 7.64
CA ALA A 91 -4.89 -8.20 6.92
C ALA A 91 -4.38 -9.11 5.78
N ALA A 92 -3.24 -8.77 5.16
CA ALA A 92 -2.59 -9.65 4.18
C ALA A 92 -2.05 -10.94 4.83
N ASP A 93 -1.48 -10.87 6.03
CA ASP A 93 -1.04 -12.05 6.79
C ASP A 93 -2.22 -12.86 7.33
N GLU A 94 -3.27 -12.22 7.83
CA GLU A 94 -4.53 -12.88 8.21
C GLU A 94 -5.15 -13.61 7.01
N SER A 95 -5.14 -12.99 5.82
CA SER A 95 -5.62 -13.60 4.58
C SER A 95 -4.82 -14.86 4.24
N LYS A 96 -3.48 -14.83 4.37
CA LYS A 96 -2.62 -16.00 4.19
C LYS A 96 -2.98 -17.12 5.18
N ALA A 97 -3.11 -16.80 6.47
CA ALA A 97 -3.50 -17.78 7.49
C ALA A 97 -4.90 -18.38 7.23
N ALA A 98 -5.78 -17.61 6.60
CA ALA A 98 -7.12 -18.01 6.22
C ALA A 98 -7.21 -18.70 4.84
N ASN A 99 -6.10 -19.26 4.33
CA ASN A 99 -6.00 -19.90 3.01
C ASN A 99 -6.33 -18.97 1.83
N GLY A 100 -5.90 -17.71 1.92
CA GLY A 100 -6.09 -16.71 0.87
C GLY A 100 -7.52 -16.18 0.76
N ARG A 101 -8.34 -16.32 1.80
CA ARG A 101 -9.65 -15.68 1.86
C ARG A 101 -9.52 -14.17 1.95
N GLU A 102 -10.51 -13.46 1.40
CA GLU A 102 -10.60 -12.01 1.57
C GLU A 102 -10.90 -11.68 3.03
N VAL A 103 -10.14 -10.74 3.60
CA VAL A 103 -10.23 -10.31 4.99
C VAL A 103 -10.55 -8.82 5.01
N PRO A 104 -11.54 -8.36 5.79
CA PRO A 104 -11.81 -6.95 5.95
C PRO A 104 -10.63 -6.25 6.64
N LEU A 105 -10.36 -5.01 6.26
CA LEU A 105 -9.39 -4.20 6.98
C LEU A 105 -9.96 -3.84 8.36
N LYS A 106 -9.22 -4.16 9.41
CA LYS A 106 -9.56 -3.78 10.78
C LYS A 106 -8.81 -2.52 11.16
N LEU A 107 -9.54 -1.52 11.63
CA LEU A 107 -9.01 -0.26 12.12
C LEU A 107 -9.36 -0.19 13.60
N ASP A 108 -8.67 -0.98 14.43
CA ASP A 108 -8.99 -1.18 15.86
C ASP A 108 -8.81 0.09 16.73
N TRP A 109 -8.54 1.24 16.09
CA TRP A 109 -8.37 2.57 16.67
C TRP A 109 -9.44 3.57 16.23
N GLU A 110 -10.40 3.14 15.39
CA GLU A 110 -11.64 3.88 15.10
C GLU A 110 -12.78 3.43 16.02
#